data_AF-A0A346PPC7-F1
#
_entry.id   AF-A0A346PPC7-F1
#
_cell.length_a   1.000
_cell.length_b   1.000
_cell.length_c   1.000
_cell.angle_alpha   90.00
_cell.angle_beta   90.00
_cell.angle_gamma   90.00
#
_symmetry.space_group_name_H-M   'P 1'
#
loop_
_entity.id
_entity.type
_entity.pdbx_description
1 polymer ?
#
loop_
_entity_poly.entity_id
_entity_poly.type
_entity_poly.pdbx_seq_one_letter_code
_entity_poly.pdbx_strand_id
1 'polypeptide(L)'
;MTRQSTSGHDDGPRRRRTIAVGLDERAQTTQDFAIGIGIFILAVAFVFAFLPSMLTPYDSSVGGAETAQADRIADRIVADASSGTANDLDKTAFKALDDNPSDELGIRADDAGHEFDRVNVTVQELEENETRSVDDDLALGPEYDSQAAASAARTVTVDEYETECDPACRLVVRVW
;
A
#
# COMPACT_ATOMS: atom_id res chain seq x y z
N MET A 1 -110.53 23.65 32.90
CA MET A 1 -109.47 24.68 33.07
C MET A 1 -108.20 23.89 33.32
N THR A 2 -107.17 23.85 32.45
CA THR A 2 -106.33 24.97 31.99
C THR A 2 -105.63 24.60 30.66
N ARG A 3 -105.45 25.59 29.76
CA ARG A 3 -104.63 25.62 28.51
C ARG A 3 -103.13 25.39 28.83
N GLN A 4 -102.13 25.16 27.95
CA GLN A 4 -101.77 25.50 26.55
C GLN A 4 -100.49 24.67 26.21
N SER A 5 -100.36 23.97 25.08
CA SER A 5 -99.65 24.33 23.82
C SER A 5 -98.15 24.73 23.90
N THR A 6 -97.27 23.94 23.25
CA THR A 6 -96.17 24.25 22.27
C THR A 6 -95.22 23.05 22.17
N SER A 7 -95.16 22.26 21.08
CA SER A 7 -94.42 22.43 19.81
C SER A 7 -92.91 22.69 19.97
N GLY A 8 -92.09 21.82 19.36
CA GLY A 8 -90.64 22.03 19.21
C GLY A 8 -89.87 20.78 18.77
N HIS A 9 -89.99 20.43 17.49
CA HIS A 9 -89.09 19.53 16.78
C HIS A 9 -87.78 20.28 16.48
N ASP A 10 -86.65 19.82 17.01
CA ASP A 10 -85.33 20.29 16.62
C ASP A 10 -84.41 19.11 16.31
N ASP A 11 -84.39 18.77 15.02
CA ASP A 11 -83.43 17.90 14.36
C ASP A 11 -82.12 18.70 14.21
N GLY A 12 -81.27 18.64 15.24
CA GLY A 12 -79.99 19.32 15.29
C GLY A 12 -78.92 18.63 14.42
N PRO A 13 -78.11 19.38 13.66
CA PRO A 13 -77.31 18.82 12.56
C PRO A 13 -76.20 17.89 13.06
N ARG A 14 -76.07 16.73 12.41
CA ARG A 14 -74.89 15.85 12.50
C ARG A 14 -73.65 16.66 12.13
N ARG A 15 -72.93 17.11 13.15
CA ARG A 15 -71.65 17.83 13.02
C ARG A 15 -70.66 16.91 12.30
N ARG A 16 -70.45 17.13 10.99
CA ARG A 16 -69.32 16.55 10.24
C ARG A 16 -68.05 16.92 11.00
N ARG A 17 -67.40 15.93 11.63
CA ARG A 17 -66.00 16.06 12.01
C ARG A 17 -65.21 16.08 10.71
N THR A 18 -64.91 17.28 10.23
CA THR A 18 -63.79 17.48 9.33
C THR A 18 -62.57 17.02 10.11
N ILE A 19 -62.02 15.86 9.73
CA ILE A 19 -60.69 15.48 10.19
C ILE A 19 -59.77 16.50 9.52
N ALA A 20 -59.44 17.57 10.23
CA ALA A 20 -58.27 18.34 9.91
C ALA A 20 -57.11 17.37 10.09
N VAL A 21 -56.65 16.78 8.99
CA VAL A 21 -55.30 16.28 8.92
C VAL A 21 -54.46 17.54 9.07
N GLY A 22 -54.12 17.86 10.31
CA GLY A 22 -53.01 18.75 10.55
C GLY A 22 -51.87 18.12 9.78
N LEU A 23 -51.48 18.77 8.69
CA LEU A 23 -50.09 18.75 8.31
C LEU A 23 -49.41 19.37 9.53
N ASP A 24 -49.11 18.54 10.53
CA ASP A 24 -48.20 18.89 11.61
C ASP A 24 -46.88 19.09 10.86
N GLU A 25 -46.70 20.30 10.35
CA GLU A 25 -45.41 20.92 10.09
C GLU A 25 -44.70 21.14 11.43
N ARG A 26 -44.67 20.10 12.27
CA ARG A 26 -43.62 19.91 13.24
C ARG A 26 -42.37 19.69 12.41
N ALA A 27 -41.72 20.80 12.09
CA ALA A 27 -40.29 20.81 11.89
C ALA A 27 -39.70 19.91 12.99
N GLN A 28 -38.96 18.89 12.55
CA GLN A 28 -38.13 18.05 13.40
C GLN A 28 -37.50 18.92 14.49
N THR A 29 -37.57 18.50 15.75
CA THR A 29 -37.12 19.36 16.85
C THR A 29 -35.70 19.83 16.56
N THR A 30 -35.39 21.09 16.86
CA THR A 30 -34.05 21.63 16.62
C THR A 30 -32.96 20.80 17.30
N GLN A 31 -33.32 20.10 18.37
CA GLN A 31 -32.51 19.11 19.07
C GLN A 31 -32.26 17.85 18.22
N ASP A 32 -33.28 17.24 17.63
CA ASP A 32 -33.11 16.08 16.73
C ASP A 32 -32.27 16.45 15.50
N PHE A 33 -32.44 17.66 14.97
CA PHE A 33 -31.59 18.20 13.91
C PHE A 33 -30.13 18.35 14.37
N ALA A 34 -29.90 18.92 15.56
CA ALA A 34 -28.56 19.11 16.11
C ALA A 34 -27.83 17.76 16.36
N ILE A 35 -28.57 16.76 16.83
CA ILE A 35 -28.03 15.40 17.02
C ILE A 35 -27.72 14.77 15.67
N GLY A 36 -28.63 14.86 14.70
CA GLY A 36 -28.45 14.31 13.36
C GLY A 36 -27.25 14.92 12.62
N ILE A 37 -27.15 16.25 12.60
CA ILE A 37 -26.01 16.93 11.96
C ILE A 37 -24.70 16.68 12.71
N GLY A 38 -24.74 16.55 14.04
CA GLY A 38 -23.57 16.20 14.85
C GLY A 38 -23.02 14.81 14.52
N ILE A 39 -23.89 13.80 14.47
CA ILE A 39 -23.51 12.44 14.07
C ILE A 39 -23.02 12.42 12.62
N PHE A 40 -23.68 13.14 11.72
CA PHE A 40 -23.28 13.23 10.32
C PHE A 40 -21.87 13.82 10.17
N ILE A 41 -21.59 14.95 10.83
CA ILE A 41 -20.26 15.58 10.79
C ILE A 41 -19.21 14.65 11.39
N LEU A 42 -19.49 13.98 12.51
CA LEU A 42 -18.57 13.01 13.11
C LEU A 42 -18.28 11.83 12.17
N ALA A 43 -19.30 11.30 11.50
CA ALA A 43 -19.13 10.22 10.52
C ALA A 43 -18.28 10.67 9.33
N VAL A 44 -18.54 11.86 8.78
CA VAL A 44 -17.74 12.43 7.68
C VAL A 44 -16.29 12.68 8.12
N ALA A 45 -16.09 13.26 9.30
CA ALA A 45 -14.76 13.46 9.86
C ALA A 45 -14.00 12.14 10.07
N PHE A 46 -14.70 11.10 10.55
CA PHE A 46 -14.14 9.76 10.66
C PHE A 46 -13.73 9.21 9.29
N VAL A 47 -14.57 9.34 8.25
CA VAL A 47 -14.20 8.91 6.89
C VAL A 47 -12.91 9.61 6.45
N PHE A 48 -12.81 10.93 6.58
CA PHE A 48 -11.59 11.65 6.17
C PHE A 48 -10.37 11.33 7.03
N ALA A 49 -10.54 10.98 8.31
CA ALA A 49 -9.44 10.61 9.18
C ALA A 49 -8.93 9.17 8.95
N PHE A 50 -9.81 8.23 8.62
CA PHE A 50 -9.49 6.80 8.56
C PHE A 50 -9.39 6.23 7.13
N LEU A 51 -10.05 6.82 6.14
CA LEU A 51 -9.98 6.34 4.76
C LEU A 51 -8.59 6.51 4.13
N PRO A 52 -7.82 7.60 4.36
CA PRO A 52 -6.48 7.73 3.82
C PRO A 52 -5.53 6.60 4.25
N SER A 53 -5.61 6.14 5.51
CA SER A 53 -4.72 5.08 6.02
C SER A 53 -5.02 3.70 5.44
N MET A 54 -6.26 3.46 4.99
CA MET A 54 -6.64 2.25 4.26
C MET A 54 -6.14 2.24 2.81
N LEU A 55 -5.86 3.42 2.25
CA LEU A 55 -5.33 3.58 0.89
C LEU A 55 -3.80 3.66 0.85
N THR A 56 -3.14 4.02 1.95
CA THR A 56 -1.67 4.09 2.06
C THR A 56 -0.93 2.84 1.55
N PRO A 57 -1.39 1.59 1.74
CA PRO A 57 -0.69 0.41 1.22
C PRO A 57 -0.64 0.33 -0.31
N TYR A 58 -1.49 1.09 -1.02
CA TYR A 58 -1.51 1.19 -2.48
C TYR A 58 -0.80 2.45 -3.00
N ASP A 59 -0.43 3.35 -2.10
CA ASP A 59 0.32 4.59 -2.38
C ASP A 59 1.80 4.40 -2.02
N SER A 60 2.24 3.15 -1.81
CA SER A 60 3.66 2.86 -1.79
C SER A 60 4.20 3.07 -3.21
N SER A 61 5.21 3.94 -3.34
CA SER A 61 5.99 4.10 -4.58
C SER A 61 6.67 2.80 -5.04
N VAL A 62 6.56 1.75 -4.23
CA VAL A 62 7.07 0.41 -4.41
C VAL A 62 5.88 -0.54 -4.35
N GLY A 63 5.51 -1.14 -5.48
CA GLY A 63 4.40 -2.06 -5.60
C GLY A 63 4.80 -3.54 -5.47
N GLY A 64 3.81 -4.40 -5.69
CA GLY A 64 4.03 -5.85 -5.74
C GLY A 64 4.86 -6.29 -6.96
N ALA A 65 4.86 -5.52 -8.04
CA ALA A 65 5.62 -5.83 -9.25
C ALA A 65 7.13 -5.67 -9.01
N GLU A 66 7.53 -4.60 -8.34
CA GLU A 66 8.91 -4.27 -7.99
C GLU A 66 9.44 -5.30 -6.97
N THR A 67 8.61 -5.70 -6.00
CA THR A 67 8.94 -6.80 -5.07
C THR A 67 9.19 -8.12 -5.81
N ALA A 68 8.31 -8.48 -6.75
CA ALA A 68 8.48 -9.69 -7.55
C ALA A 68 9.65 -9.61 -8.54
N GLN A 69 10.06 -8.40 -8.94
CA GLN A 69 11.24 -8.18 -9.76
C GLN A 69 12.52 -8.32 -8.94
N ALA A 70 12.59 -7.68 -7.77
CA ALA A 70 13.73 -7.81 -6.86
C ALA A 70 14.02 -9.28 -6.50
N ASP A 71 12.96 -10.05 -6.22
CA ASP A 71 13.08 -11.47 -5.86
C ASP A 71 13.61 -12.32 -7.03
N ARG A 72 13.10 -12.08 -8.25
CA ARG A 72 13.58 -12.77 -9.46
C ARG A 72 15.01 -12.41 -9.82
N ILE A 73 15.39 -11.14 -9.68
CA ILE A 73 16.76 -10.69 -9.89
C ILE A 73 17.70 -11.37 -8.89
N ALA A 74 17.32 -11.43 -7.60
CA ALA A 74 18.10 -12.10 -6.59
C ALA A 74 18.32 -13.59 -6.89
N ASP A 75 17.27 -14.29 -7.33
CA ASP A 75 17.37 -15.70 -7.73
C ASP A 75 18.25 -15.88 -8.97
N ARG A 76 18.16 -14.96 -9.94
CA ARG A 76 18.97 -15.01 -11.15
C ARG A 76 20.44 -14.78 -10.88
N ILE A 77 20.78 -13.81 -10.02
CA ILE A 77 22.17 -13.57 -9.60
C ILE A 77 22.74 -14.81 -8.91
N VAL A 78 22.01 -15.40 -7.96
CA VAL A 78 22.46 -16.60 -7.25
C VAL A 78 22.64 -17.80 -8.20
N ALA A 79 21.86 -17.89 -9.27
CA ALA A 79 21.96 -18.94 -10.26
C ALA A 79 23.11 -18.73 -11.25
N ASP A 80 23.22 -17.52 -11.80
CA ASP A 80 24.10 -17.23 -12.94
C ASP A 80 25.52 -16.82 -12.49
N ALA A 81 25.67 -16.21 -11.32
CA ALA A 81 26.97 -15.88 -10.72
C ALA A 81 27.49 -16.98 -9.77
N SER A 82 26.95 -18.19 -9.84
CA SER A 82 27.39 -19.29 -8.97
C SER A 82 28.77 -19.84 -9.38
N SER A 83 29.61 -20.14 -8.40
CA SER A 83 30.88 -20.88 -8.57
C SER A 83 30.69 -22.37 -8.93
N GLY A 84 29.43 -22.82 -9.08
CA GLY A 84 29.05 -24.22 -9.26
C GLY A 84 28.48 -24.86 -7.99
N THR A 85 28.52 -24.16 -6.86
CA THR A 85 27.80 -24.52 -5.63
C THR A 85 26.64 -23.55 -5.38
N ALA A 86 25.48 -24.08 -4.99
CA ALA A 86 24.30 -23.26 -4.75
C ALA A 86 24.54 -22.21 -3.64
N ASN A 87 24.18 -20.96 -3.90
CA ASN A 87 24.42 -19.81 -3.03
C ASN A 87 25.90 -19.49 -2.79
N ASP A 88 26.81 -20.01 -3.60
CA ASP A 88 28.23 -19.64 -3.57
C ASP A 88 28.54 -18.80 -4.80
N LEU A 89 28.92 -17.53 -4.59
CA LEU A 89 29.11 -16.55 -5.64
C LEU A 89 30.57 -16.52 -6.10
N ASP A 90 30.76 -16.62 -7.41
CA ASP A 90 32.03 -16.29 -8.07
C ASP A 90 32.06 -14.78 -8.33
N LYS A 91 33.07 -14.08 -7.78
CA LYS A 91 33.18 -12.62 -7.91
C LYS A 91 33.28 -12.15 -9.36
N THR A 92 33.98 -12.91 -10.21
CA THR A 92 34.19 -12.55 -11.61
C THR A 92 32.88 -12.69 -12.40
N ALA A 93 32.17 -13.80 -12.19
CA ALA A 93 30.85 -14.02 -12.79
C ALA A 93 29.83 -13.00 -12.29
N PHE A 94 29.86 -12.66 -11.00
CA PHE A 94 29.00 -11.62 -10.42
C PHE A 94 29.26 -10.26 -11.08
N LYS A 95 30.52 -9.84 -11.23
CA LYS A 95 30.86 -8.55 -11.84
C LYS A 95 30.49 -8.49 -13.33
N ALA A 96 30.59 -9.60 -14.04
CA ALA A 96 30.19 -9.69 -15.45
C ALA A 96 28.68 -9.41 -15.68
N LEU A 97 27.83 -9.56 -14.66
CA LEU A 97 26.41 -9.21 -14.77
C LEU A 97 26.17 -7.70 -14.99
N ASP A 98 27.14 -6.85 -14.64
CA ASP A 98 27.08 -5.39 -14.84
C ASP A 98 27.31 -4.97 -16.30
N ASP A 99 27.84 -5.87 -17.15
CA ASP A 99 28.15 -5.54 -18.54
C ASP A 99 26.89 -5.32 -19.39
N ASN A 100 25.82 -6.07 -19.10
CA ASN A 100 24.52 -5.94 -19.75
C ASN A 100 23.38 -6.28 -18.78
N PRO A 101 23.11 -5.39 -17.81
CA PRO A 101 22.19 -5.66 -16.71
C PRO A 101 20.75 -5.92 -17.18
N SER A 102 20.33 -5.33 -18.29
CA SER A 102 19.01 -5.58 -18.88
C SER A 102 18.82 -7.03 -19.33
N ASP A 103 19.78 -7.60 -20.04
CA ASP A 103 19.70 -8.98 -20.52
C ASP A 103 20.04 -9.99 -19.42
N GLU A 104 21.07 -9.70 -18.62
CA GLU A 104 21.58 -10.62 -17.60
C GLU A 104 20.62 -10.69 -16.40
N LEU A 105 20.13 -9.53 -15.92
CA LEU A 105 19.24 -9.45 -14.75
C LEU A 105 17.75 -9.43 -15.14
N GLY A 106 17.44 -9.32 -16.44
CA GLY A 106 16.05 -9.25 -16.92
C GLY A 106 15.35 -7.94 -16.55
N ILE A 107 16.10 -6.84 -16.52
CA ILE A 107 15.56 -5.50 -16.27
C ILE A 107 14.81 -5.03 -17.51
N ARG A 108 13.68 -4.36 -17.30
CA ARG A 108 12.90 -3.80 -18.40
C ARG A 108 13.66 -2.62 -18.99
N ALA A 109 13.95 -2.67 -20.28
CA ALA A 109 14.55 -1.57 -21.01
C ALA A 109 13.80 -1.29 -22.33
N ASP A 110 13.99 -0.09 -22.87
CA ASP A 110 13.53 0.26 -24.21
C ASP A 110 14.46 -0.29 -25.31
N ASP A 111 14.05 -0.14 -26.58
CA ASP A 111 14.86 -0.60 -27.74
C ASP A 111 16.22 0.13 -27.86
N ALA A 112 16.41 1.22 -27.12
CA ALA A 112 17.65 1.98 -27.05
C ALA A 112 18.52 1.61 -25.82
N GLY A 113 18.08 0.66 -24.99
CA GLY A 113 18.78 0.18 -23.80
C GLY A 113 18.58 1.03 -22.55
N HIS A 114 17.59 1.93 -22.53
CA HIS A 114 17.28 2.69 -21.32
C HIS A 114 16.42 1.85 -20.38
N GLU A 115 16.95 1.59 -19.19
CA GLU A 115 16.27 0.86 -18.13
C GLU A 115 15.12 1.68 -17.54
N PHE A 116 13.96 1.06 -17.37
CA PHE A 116 12.80 1.68 -16.74
C PHE A 116 12.87 1.63 -15.21
N ASP A 117 13.45 0.57 -14.67
CA ASP A 117 13.60 0.33 -13.23
C ASP A 117 15.07 0.49 -12.86
N ARG A 118 15.36 1.13 -11.73
CA ARG A 118 16.72 1.19 -11.21
C ARG A 118 16.94 0.04 -10.25
N VAL A 119 18.04 -0.67 -10.46
CA VAL A 119 18.40 -1.85 -9.66
C VAL A 119 19.74 -1.62 -8.98
N ASN A 120 19.78 -1.77 -7.67
CA ASN A 120 21.02 -1.82 -6.91
C ASN A 120 21.19 -3.21 -6.32
N VAL A 121 22.37 -3.78 -6.51
CA VAL A 121 22.75 -5.06 -5.92
C VAL A 121 23.98 -4.84 -5.07
N THR A 122 23.95 -5.33 -3.83
CA THR A 122 25.08 -5.22 -2.92
C THR A 122 25.20 -6.51 -2.10
N VAL A 123 26.42 -6.96 -1.86
CA VAL A 123 26.69 -8.04 -0.90
C VAL A 123 27.17 -7.42 0.41
N GLN A 124 26.38 -7.56 1.47
CA GLN A 124 26.65 -6.99 2.79
C GLN A 124 27.00 -8.09 3.80
N GLU A 125 27.62 -7.72 4.90
CA GLU A 125 27.70 -8.59 6.06
C GLU A 125 26.31 -8.86 6.67
N LEU A 126 26.17 -9.98 7.38
CA LEU A 126 24.93 -10.34 8.06
C LEU A 126 24.63 -9.44 9.26
N GLU A 127 25.66 -9.09 10.03
CA GLU A 127 25.53 -8.34 11.30
C GLU A 127 25.44 -6.83 11.12
N GLU A 128 25.93 -6.32 9.99
CA GLU A 128 25.83 -4.91 9.65
C GLU A 128 24.50 -4.59 8.97
N ASN A 129 24.02 -3.37 9.24
CA ASN A 129 22.88 -2.78 8.53
C ASN A 129 23.35 -1.61 7.64
N GLU A 130 24.61 -1.67 7.21
CA GLU A 130 25.12 -0.74 6.21
C GLU A 130 24.58 -1.12 4.83
N THR A 131 24.30 -0.12 4.01
CA THR A 131 23.90 -0.32 2.62
C THR A 131 25.09 -0.50 1.68
N ARG A 132 26.31 -0.43 2.23
CA ARG A 132 27.56 -0.59 1.50
C ARG A 132 27.89 -2.07 1.33
N SER A 133 28.49 -2.40 0.20
CA SER A 133 28.99 -3.74 -0.08
C SER A 133 30.29 -4.01 0.68
N VAL A 134 30.52 -5.27 1.06
CA VAL A 134 31.80 -5.74 1.66
C VAL A 134 32.98 -5.59 0.70
N ASP A 135 32.70 -5.46 -0.59
CA ASP A 135 33.67 -5.26 -1.67
C ASP A 135 33.00 -4.47 -2.81
N ASP A 136 33.72 -3.51 -3.41
CA ASP A 136 33.23 -2.72 -4.55
C ASP A 136 32.99 -3.60 -5.79
N ASP A 137 33.69 -4.73 -5.90
CA ASP A 137 33.45 -5.73 -6.95
C ASP A 137 32.19 -6.59 -6.68
N LEU A 138 31.65 -6.52 -5.47
CA LEU A 138 30.39 -7.16 -5.07
C LEU A 138 29.20 -6.18 -5.03
N ALA A 139 29.31 -5.07 -5.75
CA ALA A 139 28.23 -4.12 -6.01
C ALA A 139 27.94 -3.98 -7.51
N LEU A 140 26.65 -3.93 -7.86
CA LEU A 140 26.15 -3.70 -9.23
C LEU A 140 25.13 -2.57 -9.25
N GLY A 141 25.08 -1.87 -10.37
CA GLY A 141 24.11 -0.79 -10.62
C GLY A 141 24.35 0.49 -9.81
N PRO A 142 23.44 1.47 -9.93
CA PRO A 142 23.55 2.76 -9.25
C PRO A 142 23.55 2.65 -7.72
N GLU A 143 24.21 3.60 -7.06
CA GLU A 143 24.18 3.73 -5.60
C GLU A 143 22.75 3.91 -5.07
N TYR A 144 22.50 3.34 -3.90
CA TYR A 144 21.23 3.45 -3.20
C TYR A 144 21.29 4.55 -2.13
N ASP A 145 20.51 5.62 -2.30
CA ASP A 145 20.50 6.82 -1.45
C ASP A 145 19.29 6.85 -0.50
N SER A 146 18.84 5.71 -0.01
CA SER A 146 17.70 5.58 0.93
C SER A 146 16.33 6.03 0.35
N GLN A 147 16.18 6.05 -0.97
CA GLN A 147 14.88 6.17 -1.63
C GLN A 147 13.98 4.97 -1.32
N ALA A 148 12.66 5.14 -1.41
CA ALA A 148 11.75 4.00 -1.29
C ALA A 148 12.00 2.98 -2.41
N ALA A 149 12.36 1.75 -2.04
CA ALA A 149 12.64 0.65 -2.97
C ALA A 149 12.03 -0.67 -2.47
N ALA A 150 11.67 -1.55 -3.42
CA ALA A 150 11.42 -2.96 -3.12
C ALA A 150 12.76 -3.61 -2.83
N SER A 151 12.78 -4.57 -1.92
CA SER A 151 14.00 -5.33 -1.65
C SER A 151 13.75 -6.82 -1.53
N ALA A 152 14.75 -7.58 -1.98
CA ALA A 152 14.86 -9.01 -1.76
C ALA A 152 16.26 -9.31 -1.24
N ALA A 153 16.39 -10.33 -0.41
CA ALA A 153 17.66 -10.75 0.15
C ALA A 153 17.88 -12.26 0.03
N ARG A 154 19.14 -12.67 -0.10
CA ARG A 154 19.59 -14.07 -0.11
C ARG A 154 20.84 -14.20 0.76
N THR A 155 20.95 -15.30 1.49
CA THR A 155 22.20 -15.66 2.18
C THR A 155 23.12 -16.34 1.19
N VAL A 156 24.34 -15.83 1.04
CA VAL A 156 25.31 -16.30 0.05
C VAL A 156 26.69 -16.45 0.69
N THR A 157 27.50 -17.35 0.16
CA THR A 157 28.95 -17.36 0.37
C THR A 157 29.63 -16.76 -0.87
N VAL A 158 30.86 -16.32 -0.72
CA VAL A 158 31.66 -15.79 -1.84
C VAL A 158 32.96 -16.59 -1.87
N ASP A 159 33.33 -17.07 -3.06
CA ASP A 159 34.49 -17.94 -3.27
C ASP A 159 35.81 -17.14 -3.22
N GLU A 160 36.08 -16.45 -2.10
CA GLU A 160 37.39 -15.84 -1.81
C GLU A 160 37.68 -15.78 -0.30
N TYR A 161 38.97 -15.91 0.04
CA TYR A 161 39.49 -15.93 1.41
C TYR A 161 39.50 -14.57 2.12
N GLU A 162 39.11 -13.48 1.45
CA GLU A 162 39.22 -12.10 1.95
C GLU A 162 37.89 -11.33 1.86
N THR A 163 36.76 -11.97 2.15
CA THR A 163 35.53 -11.21 2.45
C THR A 163 35.31 -11.19 3.96
N GLU A 164 34.77 -10.09 4.48
CA GLU A 164 34.40 -9.95 5.91
C GLU A 164 33.19 -10.85 6.28
N CYS A 165 32.74 -11.70 5.36
CA CYS A 165 31.62 -12.59 5.53
C CYS A 165 32.02 -13.91 6.19
N ASP A 166 31.82 -14.03 7.49
CA ASP A 166 31.93 -15.31 8.21
C ASP A 166 30.65 -15.57 9.04
N PRO A 167 29.87 -16.64 8.78
CA PRO A 167 30.08 -17.69 7.78
C PRO A 167 29.47 -17.40 6.39
N ALA A 168 28.73 -16.30 6.24
CA ALA A 168 28.03 -15.96 5.01
C ALA A 168 27.74 -14.45 4.92
N CYS A 169 27.51 -13.97 3.71
CA CYS A 169 27.02 -12.63 3.44
C CYS A 169 25.49 -12.62 3.25
N ARG A 170 24.94 -11.41 3.17
CA ARG A 170 23.60 -11.11 2.68
C ARG A 170 23.69 -10.38 1.35
N LEU A 171 23.32 -11.05 0.26
CA LEU A 171 23.01 -10.39 -1.01
C LEU A 171 21.71 -9.61 -0.84
N VAL A 172 21.72 -8.31 -1.14
CA VAL A 172 20.54 -7.45 -1.12
C VAL A 172 20.33 -6.83 -2.49
N VAL A 173 19.17 -7.09 -3.07
CA VAL A 173 18.69 -6.49 -4.32
C VAL A 173 17.65 -5.44 -3.98
N ARG A 174 17.77 -4.24 -4.56
CA ARG A 174 16.82 -3.13 -4.39
C ARG A 174 16.33 -2.67 -5.76
N VAL A 175 15.03 -2.44 -5.90
CA VAL A 175 14.39 -1.99 -7.16
C VAL A 175 13.50 -0.79 -6.89
N TRP A 176 13.62 0.29 -7.68
CA TRP A 176 12.83 1.52 -7.55
C TRP A 176 12.73 2.33 -8.85
#